data_AF-A0A846UA67-F1
#
_entry.id   AF-A0A846UA67-F1
#
_cell.length_a   1.000
_cell.length_b   1.000
_cell.length_c   1.000
_cell.angle_alpha   90.00
_cell.angle_beta   90.00
_cell.angle_gamma   90.00
#
_symmetry.space_group_name_H-M   'P 1'
#
loop_
_entity.id
_entity.type
_entity.pdbx_description
1 polymer ?
#
loop_
_entity_poly.entity_id
_entity_poly.type
_entity_poly.pdbx_seq_one_letter_code
_entity_poly.pdbx_strand_id
1 'polypeptide(L)'
;MTVSQALMAQAPIQTDCEELQGNNESRREHVGDNTEDKRMVNKNGLEDQEGTTISSCKFQPAGGDTATCASAHSSGRAHEMFPSQFVPGGGEEVRSGNEAVMCSGDKRHKPPYKQKSGHAEARIFDALGDQTGLKMVFKIDWRPSQGGRSNLPCPACQRLMCIAMSECKHEIWLCNDDNQPKKLTESDCGTDDKGNISDSARRSLEKKMR
;
A
#
# COMPACT_ATOMS: atom_id res chain seq x y z
N MET A 1 -46.52 -17.37 -2.46
CA MET A 1 -45.61 -16.78 -3.46
C MET A 1 -44.39 -16.26 -2.72
N THR A 2 -43.30 -17.02 -2.73
CA THR A 2 -42.05 -16.68 -2.03
C THR A 2 -41.08 -16.13 -3.05
N VAL A 3 -40.78 -14.83 -2.97
CA VAL A 3 -39.76 -14.19 -3.80
C VAL A 3 -38.39 -14.60 -3.24
N SER A 4 -37.73 -15.53 -3.92
CA SER A 4 -36.30 -15.80 -3.69
C SER A 4 -35.51 -14.60 -4.20
N GLN A 5 -35.04 -13.75 -3.29
CA GLN A 5 -33.93 -12.85 -3.57
C GLN A 5 -32.66 -13.70 -3.63
N ALA A 6 -32.27 -14.09 -4.84
CA ALA A 6 -30.95 -14.62 -5.09
C ALA A 6 -29.92 -13.50 -4.77
N LEU A 7 -29.13 -13.71 -3.71
CA LEU A 7 -27.89 -13.00 -3.48
C LEU A 7 -27.03 -13.11 -4.74
N MET A 8 -26.89 -12.00 -5.48
CA MET A 8 -25.75 -11.86 -6.38
C MET A 8 -24.52 -11.68 -5.50
N ALA A 9 -23.87 -12.80 -5.18
CA ALA A 9 -22.60 -12.82 -4.48
C ALA A 9 -21.58 -12.02 -5.30
N GLN A 10 -21.07 -10.94 -4.70
CA GLN A 10 -19.99 -10.12 -5.22
C GLN A 10 -18.83 -11.01 -5.68
N ALA A 11 -18.60 -11.06 -6.99
CA ALA A 11 -17.32 -11.48 -7.58
C ALA A 11 -16.59 -10.32 -8.31
N PRO A 12 -16.12 -9.23 -7.64
CA PRO A 12 -15.37 -8.16 -8.30
C PRO A 12 -13.94 -7.96 -7.78
N ILE A 13 -13.47 -8.69 -6.75
CA ILE A 13 -12.21 -8.31 -6.07
C ILE A 13 -10.96 -9.00 -6.68
N GLN A 14 -11.09 -10.17 -7.32
CA GLN A 14 -9.92 -10.87 -7.88
C GLN A 14 -9.31 -10.14 -9.09
N THR A 15 -10.15 -9.49 -9.91
CA THR A 15 -9.69 -8.68 -11.05
C THR A 15 -8.92 -7.43 -10.61
N ASP A 16 -9.18 -6.92 -9.40
CA ASP A 16 -8.50 -5.72 -8.90
C ASP A 16 -7.00 -5.99 -8.66
N CYS A 17 -6.65 -7.18 -8.18
CA CYS A 17 -5.25 -7.53 -7.92
C CYS A 17 -4.43 -7.67 -9.20
N GLU A 18 -5.03 -8.25 -10.26
CA GLU A 18 -4.40 -8.35 -11.58
C GLU A 18 -4.25 -6.98 -12.24
N GLU A 19 -5.28 -6.13 -12.18
CA GLU A 19 -5.22 -4.74 -12.66
C GLU A 19 -4.10 -3.96 -11.96
N LEU A 20 -4.05 -4.04 -10.62
CA LEU A 20 -3.04 -3.34 -9.83
C LEU A 20 -1.63 -3.91 -10.04
N GLN A 21 -1.50 -5.21 -10.32
CA GLN A 21 -0.23 -5.79 -10.76
C GLN A 21 0.22 -5.22 -12.10
N GLY A 22 -0.68 -5.20 -13.10
CA GLY A 22 -0.39 -4.60 -14.40
C GLY A 22 0.02 -3.13 -14.29
N ASN A 23 -0.64 -2.38 -13.40
CA ASN A 23 -0.26 -1.00 -13.10
C ASN A 23 1.16 -0.91 -12.49
N ASN A 24 1.51 -1.78 -11.55
CA ASN A 24 2.86 -1.81 -10.97
C ASN A 24 3.93 -2.16 -12.02
N GLU A 25 3.64 -3.13 -12.91
CA GLU A 25 4.55 -3.56 -13.97
C GLU A 25 4.76 -2.47 -15.02
N SER A 26 3.67 -1.89 -15.54
CA SER A 26 3.70 -0.81 -16.52
C SER A 26 4.48 0.42 -16.01
N ARG A 27 4.23 0.84 -14.76
CA ARG A 27 4.97 1.96 -14.16
C ARG A 27 6.44 1.63 -13.93
N ARG A 28 6.76 0.37 -13.59
CA ARG A 28 8.15 -0.05 -13.41
C ARG A 28 8.91 -0.06 -14.73
N GLU A 29 8.31 -0.56 -15.81
CA GLU A 29 8.89 -0.51 -17.15
C GLU A 29 9.19 0.94 -17.53
N HIS A 30 8.22 1.84 -17.33
CA HIS A 30 8.39 3.26 -17.61
C HIS A 30 9.50 3.93 -16.80
N VAL A 31 9.56 3.68 -15.48
CA VAL A 31 10.63 4.22 -14.61
C VAL A 31 11.97 3.62 -15.00
N GLY A 32 12.00 2.31 -15.21
CA GLY A 32 13.17 1.58 -15.62
C GLY A 32 13.77 2.26 -16.83
N ASP A 33 13.04 2.35 -17.94
CA ASP A 33 13.55 2.87 -19.21
C ASP A 33 14.13 4.28 -19.17
N ASN A 34 13.81 5.04 -18.15
CA ASN A 34 14.15 6.45 -18.02
C ASN A 34 15.04 6.77 -16.81
N THR A 35 15.45 5.77 -16.01
CA THR A 35 16.29 5.98 -14.82
C THR A 35 17.34 4.88 -14.63
N GLU A 36 18.42 5.19 -13.90
CA GLU A 36 19.39 4.18 -13.44
C GLU A 36 18.82 3.28 -12.32
N ASP A 37 17.61 3.58 -11.83
CA ASP A 37 16.88 2.80 -10.81
C ASP A 37 16.41 1.43 -11.36
N LYS A 38 16.79 1.05 -12.59
CA LYS A 38 16.54 -0.27 -13.22
C LYS A 38 17.01 -1.44 -12.35
N ARG A 39 18.08 -1.28 -11.56
CA ARG A 39 18.81 -2.39 -10.96
C ARG A 39 19.12 -2.09 -9.50
N MET A 40 18.56 -2.89 -8.58
CA MET A 40 19.12 -2.97 -7.24
C MET A 40 20.35 -3.87 -7.28
N VAL A 41 21.53 -3.25 -7.23
CA VAL A 41 22.78 -3.98 -7.03
C VAL A 41 22.77 -4.49 -5.59
N ASN A 42 22.74 -5.81 -5.39
CA ASN A 42 22.90 -6.35 -4.05
C ASN A 42 24.32 -6.06 -3.53
N LYS A 43 24.57 -6.17 -2.22
CA LYS A 43 25.91 -5.89 -1.64
C LYS A 43 27.06 -6.75 -2.21
N ASN A 44 26.75 -7.78 -2.99
CA ASN A 44 27.70 -8.67 -3.63
C ASN A 44 27.94 -8.32 -5.11
N GLY A 45 27.36 -7.23 -5.62
CA GLY A 45 27.55 -6.81 -7.02
C GLY A 45 26.78 -7.65 -8.04
N LEU A 46 25.89 -8.55 -7.60
CA LEU A 46 25.10 -9.39 -8.51
C LEU A 46 23.78 -8.69 -8.85
N GLU A 47 23.53 -8.53 -10.15
CA GLU A 47 22.34 -7.92 -10.76
C GLU A 47 21.14 -8.89 -10.77
N ASP A 48 20.74 -9.43 -9.61
CA ASP A 48 19.77 -10.54 -9.61
C ASP A 48 18.31 -10.14 -9.33
N GLN A 49 18.00 -8.86 -9.12
CA GLN A 49 16.61 -8.44 -8.92
C GLN A 49 16.27 -7.18 -9.70
N GLU A 50 15.44 -7.36 -10.73
CA GLU A 50 14.84 -6.25 -11.46
C GLU A 50 14.03 -5.36 -10.52
N GLY A 51 14.35 -4.07 -10.56
CA GLY A 51 13.41 -2.99 -10.28
C GLY A 51 13.24 -2.55 -8.84
N THR A 52 12.43 -1.51 -8.75
CA THR A 52 12.14 -0.72 -7.55
C THR A 52 10.82 -1.14 -6.91
N THR A 53 10.62 -0.67 -5.66
CA THR A 53 9.35 -0.86 -4.96
C THR A 53 8.31 0.13 -5.48
N ILE A 54 7.23 -0.43 -6.02
CA ILE A 54 6.03 0.29 -6.44
C ILE A 54 4.85 -0.37 -5.74
N SER A 55 3.98 0.45 -5.17
CA SER A 55 2.70 -0.02 -4.65
C SER A 55 1.59 0.70 -5.39
N SER A 56 0.51 -0.02 -5.68
CA SER A 56 -0.72 0.57 -6.20
C SER A 56 -1.89 0.23 -5.28
N CYS A 57 -2.84 1.14 -5.23
CA CYS A 57 -4.06 1.03 -4.46
C CYS A 57 -5.25 1.41 -5.35
N LYS A 58 -6.23 0.52 -5.44
CA LYS A 58 -7.56 0.85 -5.94
C LYS A 58 -8.43 1.21 -4.75
N PHE A 59 -9.10 2.34 -4.78
CA PHE A 59 -9.94 2.80 -3.68
C PHE A 59 -11.28 3.35 -4.16
N GLN A 60 -12.31 3.15 -3.36
CA GLN A 60 -13.68 3.55 -3.64
C GLN A 60 -14.29 4.22 -2.39
N PRO A 61 -14.84 5.43 -2.50
CA PRO A 61 -15.56 6.08 -1.40
C PRO A 61 -16.76 5.25 -0.92
N ALA A 62 -17.10 5.36 0.36
CA ALA A 62 -18.30 4.73 0.91
C ALA A 62 -19.55 5.23 0.16
N GLY A 63 -20.23 4.33 -0.55
CA GLY A 63 -21.44 4.64 -1.32
C GLY A 63 -21.22 5.31 -2.68
N GLY A 64 -19.96 5.51 -3.11
CA GLY A 64 -19.67 5.90 -4.49
C GLY A 64 -19.58 4.68 -5.41
N ASP A 65 -19.91 4.84 -6.70
CA ASP A 65 -19.82 3.74 -7.69
C ASP A 65 -18.48 3.72 -8.45
N THR A 66 -17.69 4.79 -8.35
CA THR A 66 -16.44 4.95 -9.10
C THR A 66 -15.24 4.61 -8.22
N ALA A 67 -14.45 3.63 -8.65
CA ALA A 67 -13.14 3.33 -8.07
C ALA A 67 -12.02 4.12 -8.78
N THR A 68 -11.05 4.58 -8.01
CA THR A 68 -9.86 5.30 -8.51
C THR A 68 -8.60 4.52 -8.14
N CYS A 69 -7.58 4.58 -8.99
CA CYS A 69 -6.28 3.95 -8.74
C CYS A 69 -5.23 5.03 -8.40
N ALA A 70 -4.50 4.81 -7.31
CA ALA A 70 -3.32 5.57 -6.92
C ALA A 70 -2.10 4.66 -6.93
N SER A 71 -0.97 5.15 -7.43
CA SER A 71 0.29 4.43 -7.38
C SER A 71 1.38 5.32 -6.81
N ALA A 72 2.32 4.74 -6.07
CA ALA A 72 3.47 5.45 -5.56
C ALA A 72 4.73 4.60 -5.69
N HIS A 73 5.87 5.28 -5.75
CA HIS A 73 7.19 4.69 -5.82
C HIS A 73 7.95 4.96 -4.52
N SER A 74 8.81 4.04 -4.09
CA SER A 74 9.61 4.25 -2.88
C SER A 74 10.77 5.25 -3.03
N SER A 75 10.95 5.84 -4.22
CA SER A 75 12.13 6.66 -4.59
C SER A 75 11.67 8.09 -4.83
N GLY A 76 12.19 9.05 -4.06
CA GLY A 76 11.87 10.47 -4.24
C GLY A 76 12.20 10.95 -5.66
N ARG A 77 13.32 10.49 -6.21
CA ARG A 77 13.75 10.79 -7.58
C ARG A 77 12.74 10.34 -8.63
N ALA A 78 12.14 9.15 -8.48
CA ALA A 78 11.12 8.68 -9.40
C ALA A 78 9.86 9.56 -9.36
N HIS A 79 9.47 10.08 -8.18
CA HIS A 79 8.35 11.03 -8.08
C HIS A 79 8.67 12.37 -8.75
N GLU A 80 9.90 12.87 -8.63
CA GLU A 80 10.33 14.11 -9.28
C GLU A 80 10.39 13.98 -10.81
N MET A 81 10.82 12.82 -11.31
CA MET A 81 10.94 12.56 -12.75
C MET A 81 9.61 12.20 -13.42
N PHE A 82 8.69 11.53 -12.70
CA PHE A 82 7.41 11.06 -13.25
C PHE A 82 6.20 11.54 -12.42
N PRO A 83 6.00 12.85 -12.26
CA PRO A 83 4.96 13.41 -11.38
C PRO A 83 3.53 13.09 -11.85
N SER A 84 3.32 12.76 -13.13
CA SER A 84 2.01 12.32 -13.65
C SER A 84 1.73 10.84 -13.40
N GLN A 85 2.75 10.06 -13.05
CA GLN A 85 2.63 8.61 -12.84
C GLN A 85 2.40 8.27 -11.37
N PHE A 86 2.93 9.06 -10.44
CA PHE A 86 2.85 8.74 -9.03
C PHE A 86 2.13 9.82 -8.25
N VAL A 87 1.34 9.41 -7.27
CA VAL A 87 0.74 10.36 -6.33
C VAL A 87 1.84 11.06 -5.55
N PRO A 88 1.79 12.39 -5.34
CA PRO A 88 2.90 13.12 -4.74
C PRO A 88 3.25 12.63 -3.32
N GLY A 89 2.23 12.19 -2.58
CA GLY A 89 2.32 11.86 -1.15
C GLY A 89 2.51 13.12 -0.28
N GLY A 90 2.97 12.93 0.95
CA GLY A 90 3.17 14.02 1.90
C GLY A 90 4.28 14.99 1.49
N GLY A 91 4.11 16.26 1.87
CA GLY A 91 5.15 17.29 1.74
C GLY A 91 6.41 16.99 2.54
N GLU A 92 7.45 17.82 2.38
CA GLU A 92 8.75 17.69 3.08
C GLU A 92 8.60 17.55 4.61
N GLU A 93 7.64 18.28 5.18
CA GLU A 93 7.33 18.24 6.61
C GLU A 93 6.89 16.84 7.06
N VAL A 94 5.89 16.28 6.38
CA VAL A 94 5.40 14.92 6.64
C VAL A 94 6.53 13.91 6.41
N ARG A 95 7.28 14.07 5.32
CA ARG A 95 8.44 13.21 5.02
C ARG A 95 9.52 13.28 6.10
N SER A 96 9.68 14.43 6.75
CA SER A 96 10.62 14.63 7.86
C SER A 96 10.16 14.06 9.20
N GLY A 97 8.98 13.44 9.25
CA GLY A 97 8.42 12.79 10.43
C GLY A 97 7.34 13.59 11.14
N ASN A 98 6.92 14.73 10.58
CA ASN A 98 5.77 15.47 11.09
C ASN A 98 4.47 14.77 10.70
N GLU A 99 3.40 15.09 11.42
CA GLU A 99 2.15 14.33 11.29
C GLU A 99 1.43 14.58 9.95
N ALA A 100 0.94 13.50 9.35
CA ALA A 100 0.12 13.53 8.15
C ALA A 100 -1.37 13.66 8.49
N VAL A 101 -2.12 14.28 7.58
CA VAL A 101 -3.60 14.21 7.59
C VAL A 101 -3.97 12.92 6.87
N MET A 102 -4.49 11.94 7.61
CA MET A 102 -4.90 10.64 7.05
C MET A 102 -6.38 10.34 7.31
N CYS A 103 -6.99 10.94 8.35
CA CYS A 103 -8.41 10.79 8.64
C CYS A 103 -9.06 12.18 8.73
N SER A 104 -10.38 12.23 8.54
CA SER A 104 -11.17 13.46 8.71
C SER A 104 -11.00 14.09 10.09
N GLY A 105 -10.94 15.42 10.13
CA GLY A 105 -10.85 16.23 11.36
C GLY A 105 -9.42 16.53 11.81
N ASP A 106 -9.23 16.79 13.10
CA ASP A 106 -7.92 17.12 13.69
C ASP A 106 -7.02 15.89 13.92
N LYS A 107 -7.39 14.74 13.35
CA LYS A 107 -6.66 13.48 13.52
C LYS A 107 -5.43 13.45 12.64
N ARG A 108 -4.33 13.87 13.24
CA ARG A 108 -3.00 13.83 12.65
C ARG A 108 -2.28 12.58 13.12
N HIS A 109 -1.66 11.86 12.20
CA HIS A 109 -0.93 10.64 12.51
C HIS A 109 0.53 10.81 12.17
N LYS A 110 1.41 10.42 13.10
CA LYS A 110 2.83 10.33 12.81
C LYS A 110 3.01 9.33 11.66
N PRO A 111 3.60 9.76 10.52
CA PRO A 111 3.89 8.85 9.45
C PRO A 111 4.86 7.79 9.96
N PRO A 112 4.98 6.65 9.27
CA PRO A 112 6.05 5.72 9.56
C PRO A 112 7.39 6.49 9.54
N TYR A 113 8.21 6.33 10.60
CA TYR A 113 9.43 7.10 10.93
C TYR A 113 10.18 7.69 9.72
N LYS A 114 10.70 8.93 9.78
CA LYS A 114 11.35 9.74 8.69
C LYS A 114 11.80 9.04 7.39
N GLN A 115 12.50 7.91 7.42
CA GLN A 115 12.91 7.20 6.20
C GLN A 115 11.74 6.46 5.51
N LYS A 116 10.74 6.05 6.28
CA LYS A 116 9.59 5.23 5.89
C LYS A 116 8.38 6.03 5.44
N SER A 117 8.30 7.32 5.76
CA SER A 117 7.31 8.25 5.20
C SER A 117 7.44 8.34 3.67
N GLY A 118 8.62 8.04 3.12
CA GLY A 118 8.86 7.92 1.69
C GLY A 118 8.41 6.59 1.07
N HIS A 119 7.92 5.62 1.86
CA HIS A 119 7.41 4.35 1.34
C HIS A 119 6.18 4.58 0.46
N ALA A 120 6.00 3.72 -0.54
CA ALA A 120 4.90 3.84 -1.49
C ALA A 120 3.53 3.82 -0.80
N GLU A 121 3.33 2.94 0.19
CA GLU A 121 2.07 2.85 0.94
C GLU A 121 1.80 4.14 1.72
N ALA A 122 2.82 4.70 2.37
CA ALA A 122 2.69 5.94 3.13
C ALA A 122 2.31 7.12 2.21
N ARG A 123 2.96 7.23 1.06
CA ARG A 123 2.63 8.25 0.04
C ARG A 123 1.20 8.12 -0.48
N ILE A 124 0.71 6.89 -0.68
CA ILE A 124 -0.68 6.66 -1.09
C ILE A 124 -1.63 7.19 -0.02
N PHE A 125 -1.41 6.86 1.26
CA PHE A 125 -2.24 7.39 2.35
C PHE A 125 -2.19 8.92 2.45
N ASP A 126 -1.00 9.51 2.37
CA ASP A 126 -0.86 10.97 2.38
C ASP A 126 -1.61 11.64 1.22
N ALA A 127 -1.62 11.01 0.04
CA ALA A 127 -2.32 11.53 -1.13
C ALA A 127 -3.85 11.40 -1.02
N LEU A 128 -4.35 10.46 -0.23
CA LEU A 128 -5.78 10.31 0.05
C LEU A 128 -6.30 11.40 1.00
N GLY A 129 -5.40 11.99 1.80
CA GLY A 129 -5.71 13.11 2.67
C GLY A 129 -6.69 12.73 3.79
N ASP A 130 -7.76 13.48 3.95
CA ASP A 130 -8.71 13.36 5.06
C ASP A 130 -9.92 12.45 4.77
N GLN A 131 -9.87 11.68 3.68
CA GLN A 131 -10.92 10.76 3.30
C GLN A 131 -11.14 9.66 4.36
N THR A 132 -12.38 9.21 4.52
CA THR A 132 -12.76 8.17 5.48
C THR A 132 -13.70 7.15 4.83
N GLY A 133 -13.82 5.96 5.43
CA GLY A 133 -14.76 4.93 4.95
C GLY A 133 -14.41 4.30 3.60
N LEU A 134 -13.22 4.57 3.06
CA LEU A 134 -12.78 3.99 1.79
C LEU A 134 -12.69 2.46 1.84
N LYS A 135 -13.12 1.81 0.75
CA LYS A 135 -12.76 0.42 0.44
C LYS A 135 -11.51 0.43 -0.42
N MET A 136 -10.46 -0.26 0.01
CA MET A 136 -9.12 -0.13 -0.55
C MET A 136 -8.51 -1.51 -0.83
N VAL A 137 -8.04 -1.74 -2.05
CA VAL A 137 -7.27 -2.93 -2.43
C VAL A 137 -5.85 -2.49 -2.77
N PHE A 138 -4.86 -3.00 -2.04
CA PHE A 138 -3.45 -2.73 -2.29
C PHE A 138 -2.76 -3.91 -2.97
N LYS A 139 -2.01 -3.61 -4.03
CA LYS A 139 -0.94 -4.47 -4.56
C LYS A 139 0.40 -3.83 -4.21
N ILE A 140 1.00 -4.34 -3.14
CA ILE A 140 2.36 -3.97 -2.72
C ILE A 140 3.32 -4.85 -3.51
N ASP A 141 4.29 -4.27 -4.21
CA ASP A 141 5.38 -5.02 -4.84
C ASP A 141 6.69 -4.51 -4.24
N TRP A 142 6.95 -4.96 -3.00
CA TRP A 142 8.15 -4.61 -2.27
C TRP A 142 9.33 -5.42 -2.81
N ARG A 143 10.30 -4.70 -3.35
CA ARG A 143 11.57 -5.25 -3.86
C ARG A 143 12.69 -4.68 -2.99
N PRO A 144 13.16 -5.43 -1.99
CA PRO A 144 14.28 -5.00 -1.16
C PRO A 144 15.63 -5.30 -1.84
N SER A 145 16.66 -4.51 -1.56
CA SER A 145 18.02 -4.76 -2.07
C SER A 145 18.64 -6.06 -1.54
N GLN A 146 18.04 -6.64 -0.51
CA GLN A 146 18.38 -7.94 0.06
C GLN A 146 17.09 -8.70 0.42
N GLY A 147 17.01 -9.98 0.04
CA GLY A 147 15.82 -10.82 0.26
C GLY A 147 14.98 -10.98 -1.00
N GLY A 148 13.86 -11.71 -0.91
CA GLY A 148 12.94 -11.90 -2.04
C GLY A 148 11.94 -10.76 -2.19
N ARG A 149 11.28 -10.71 -3.35
CA ARG A 149 10.08 -9.88 -3.56
C ARG A 149 9.04 -10.21 -2.50
N SER A 150 8.25 -9.22 -2.08
CA SER A 150 7.28 -9.35 -1.02
C SER A 150 6.03 -8.52 -1.30
N ASN A 151 4.86 -9.13 -1.12
CA ASN A 151 3.58 -8.42 -1.17
C ASN A 151 3.14 -7.91 0.23
N LEU A 152 4.02 -8.00 1.22
CA LEU A 152 3.74 -7.58 2.59
C LEU A 152 4.17 -6.14 2.83
N PRO A 153 3.34 -5.32 3.50
CA PRO A 153 3.79 -4.04 3.99
C PRO A 153 4.89 -4.24 5.03
N CYS A 154 5.83 -3.30 5.12
CA CYS A 154 6.76 -3.29 6.25
C CYS A 154 5.97 -3.05 7.58
N PRO A 155 6.52 -3.39 8.76
CA PRO A 155 5.80 -3.24 10.03
C PRO A 155 5.25 -1.83 10.30
N ALA A 156 5.94 -0.78 9.83
CA ALA A 156 5.48 0.59 10.01
C ALA A 156 4.32 0.96 9.06
N CYS A 157 4.34 0.45 7.82
CA CYS A 157 3.22 0.61 6.87
C CYS A 157 2.02 -0.23 7.28
N GLN A 158 2.24 -1.43 7.82
CA GLN A 158 1.18 -2.24 8.43
C GLN A 158 0.51 -1.49 9.58
N ARG A 159 1.29 -0.88 10.48
CA ARG A 159 0.76 -0.02 11.54
C ARG A 159 -0.07 1.14 10.98
N LEU A 160 0.40 1.79 9.92
CA LEU A 160 -0.33 2.88 9.26
C LEU A 160 -1.68 2.41 8.73
N MET A 161 -1.70 1.27 8.02
CA MET A 161 -2.94 0.63 7.54
C MET A 161 -3.91 0.31 8.68
N CYS A 162 -3.39 -0.20 9.80
CA CYS A 162 -4.18 -0.51 10.98
C CYS A 162 -4.80 0.73 11.64
N ILE A 163 -4.08 1.85 11.69
CA ILE A 163 -4.61 3.14 12.13
C ILE A 163 -5.70 3.61 11.15
N ALA A 164 -5.46 3.51 9.84
CA ALA A 164 -6.44 3.83 8.81
C ALA A 164 -7.76 3.03 8.96
N MET A 165 -7.65 1.74 9.30
CA MET A 165 -8.83 0.91 9.58
C MET A 165 -9.56 1.35 10.85
N SER A 166 -8.85 1.53 11.96
CA SER A 166 -9.47 1.80 13.26
C SER A 166 -10.00 3.23 13.38
N GLU A 167 -9.28 4.20 12.81
CA GLU A 167 -9.53 5.63 12.99
C GLU A 167 -10.25 6.27 11.81
N CYS A 168 -9.88 5.92 10.57
CA CYS A 168 -10.50 6.44 9.35
C CYS A 168 -11.62 5.53 8.83
N LYS A 169 -11.85 4.37 9.48
CA LYS A 169 -12.87 3.38 9.12
C LYS A 169 -12.70 2.83 7.70
N HIS A 170 -11.46 2.76 7.21
CA HIS A 170 -11.18 2.14 5.93
C HIS A 170 -11.33 0.62 6.01
N GLU A 171 -11.84 0.03 4.93
CA GLU A 171 -11.78 -1.40 4.71
C GLU A 171 -10.60 -1.69 3.76
N ILE A 172 -9.61 -2.45 4.22
CA ILE A 172 -8.36 -2.65 3.47
C ILE A 172 -8.20 -4.14 3.12
N TRP A 173 -7.88 -4.40 1.85
CA TRP A 173 -7.47 -5.70 1.33
C TRP A 173 -6.07 -5.60 0.76
N LEU A 174 -5.29 -6.67 0.93
CA LEU A 174 -3.97 -6.82 0.31
C LEU A 174 -4.01 -7.98 -0.67
N CYS A 175 -3.40 -7.81 -1.84
CA CYS A 175 -3.25 -8.88 -2.82
C CYS A 175 -2.12 -9.84 -2.40
N ASN A 176 -2.45 -11.11 -2.17
CA ASN A 176 -1.49 -12.15 -1.82
C ASN A 176 -0.65 -12.61 -3.03
N ASP A 177 0.21 -13.60 -2.81
CA ASP A 177 1.09 -14.16 -3.84
C ASP A 177 0.31 -14.81 -5.01
N ASP A 178 -0.90 -15.30 -4.76
CA ASP A 178 -1.82 -15.84 -5.79
C ASP A 178 -2.71 -14.77 -6.45
N ASN A 179 -2.40 -13.47 -6.27
CA ASN A 179 -3.26 -12.35 -6.69
C ASN A 179 -4.69 -12.40 -6.17
N GLN A 180 -4.88 -13.01 -5.00
CA GLN A 180 -6.16 -12.99 -4.31
C GLN A 180 -6.18 -11.88 -3.26
N PRO A 181 -7.24 -11.06 -3.24
CA PRO A 181 -7.41 -10.03 -2.23
C PRO A 181 -7.72 -10.67 -0.88
N LYS A 182 -6.93 -10.35 0.15
CA LYS A 182 -7.10 -10.80 1.52
C LYS A 182 -7.40 -9.60 2.41
N LYS A 183 -8.56 -9.62 3.06
CA LYS A 183 -8.98 -8.55 3.97
C LYS A 183 -8.02 -8.49 5.17
N LEU A 184 -7.50 -7.31 5.47
CA LEU A 184 -6.86 -7.03 6.76
C LEU A 184 -7.93 -7.04 7.86
N THR A 185 -7.61 -7.68 8.98
CA THR A 185 -8.50 -7.80 10.14
C THR A 185 -7.81 -7.27 11.39
N GLU A 186 -8.56 -7.03 12.47
CA GLU A 186 -8.00 -6.53 13.74
C GLU A 186 -6.87 -7.42 14.29
N SER A 187 -6.95 -8.73 14.04
CA SER A 187 -5.89 -9.69 14.39
C SER A 187 -4.53 -9.39 13.74
N ASP A 188 -4.53 -8.74 12.57
CA ASP A 188 -3.31 -8.35 11.86
C ASP A 188 -2.76 -7.02 12.38
N CYS A 189 -3.43 -6.39 13.35
CA CYS A 189 -3.14 -5.05 13.86
C CYS A 189 -2.69 -5.03 15.31
N GLY A 190 -2.44 -6.19 15.91
CA GLY A 190 -1.90 -6.27 17.28
C GLY A 190 -0.58 -5.53 17.41
N THR A 191 -0.44 -4.74 18.49
CA THR A 191 0.79 -4.00 18.80
C THR A 191 1.46 -4.49 20.08
N ASP A 192 2.76 -4.27 20.21
CA ASP A 192 3.51 -4.43 21.46
C ASP A 192 3.30 -3.23 22.40
N ASP A 193 3.90 -3.28 23.60
CA ASP A 193 3.82 -2.22 24.61
C ASP A 193 4.42 -0.88 24.15
N LYS A 194 5.19 -0.88 23.05
CA LYS A 194 5.78 0.30 22.43
C LYS A 194 4.95 0.81 21.26
N GLY A 195 3.80 0.19 20.99
CA GLY A 195 2.90 0.53 19.89
C GLY A 195 3.41 0.12 18.50
N ASN A 196 4.42 -0.74 18.40
CA ASN A 196 4.85 -1.33 17.14
C ASN A 196 4.00 -2.55 16.80
N ILE A 197 3.89 -2.94 15.53
CA ILE A 197 3.26 -4.22 15.15
C ILE A 197 3.95 -5.36 15.89
N SER A 198 3.17 -6.18 16.59
CA SER A 198 3.68 -7.32 17.33
C SER A 198 4.10 -8.46 16.39
N ASP A 199 5.03 -9.30 16.84
CA ASP A 199 5.46 -10.46 16.07
C ASP A 199 4.32 -11.44 15.75
N SER A 200 3.32 -11.55 16.65
CA SER A 200 2.15 -12.39 16.42
C SER A 200 1.27 -11.83 15.30
N ALA A 201 0.98 -10.52 15.32
CA ALA A 201 0.25 -9.85 14.26
C ALA A 201 1.00 -9.92 12.92
N ARG A 202 2.33 -9.80 12.96
CA ARG A 202 3.18 -9.92 11.78
C ARG A 202 3.11 -11.31 11.15
N ARG A 203 3.28 -12.37 11.96
CA ARG A 203 3.19 -13.76 11.51
C ARG A 203 1.78 -14.12 11.01
N SER A 204 0.74 -13.59 11.65
CA SER A 204 -0.64 -13.75 11.19
C SER A 204 -0.80 -13.23 9.76
N LEU A 205 -0.34 -12.00 9.50
CA LEU A 205 -0.41 -11.40 8.18
C LEU A 205 0.46 -12.18 7.17
N GLU A 206 1.68 -12.56 7.54
CA GLU A 206 2.56 -13.36 6.67
C GLU A 206 1.91 -14.68 6.23
N LYS A 207 1.22 -15.38 7.13
CA LYS A 207 0.51 -16.61 6.79
C LYS A 207 -0.66 -16.36 5.84
N LYS A 208 -1.31 -15.20 5.93
CA LYS A 208 -2.45 -14.81 5.09
C LYS A 208 -2.02 -14.44 3.66
N MET A 209 -0.78 -13.96 3.51
CA MET A 209 -0.26 -13.43 2.24
C MET A 209 0.52 -14.45 1.39
N ARG A 210 0.87 -15.60 1.97
CA ARG A 210 1.36 -16.78 1.25
C ARG A 210 0.18 -17.62 0.76
#